data_AF-A0A0F9E723-F1
#
_entry.id   AF-A0A0F9E723-F1
#
_cell.length_a   1.000
_cell.length_b   1.000
_cell.length_c   1.000
_cell.angle_alpha   90.00
_cell.angle_beta   90.00
_cell.angle_gamma   90.00
#
_symmetry.space_group_name_H-M   'P 1'
#
loop_
_entity.id
_entity.type
_entity.pdbx_description
1 polymer ?
#
loop_
_entity_poly.entity_id
_entity_poly.type
_entity_poly.pdbx_seq_one_letter_code
_entity_poly.pdbx_strand_id
1 'polypeptide(L)' 'TEVKEEQEEKTGSTTRDDAWKYISEQIPEAALSTKELAVAWSKAIEKIHGGPDDDTLTGEEWFQVQELIISENIPF' A
#
# COMPACT_ATOMS: atom_id res chain seq x y z
N THR A 1 6.22 -13.13 -26.88
CA THR A 1 6.80 -13.25 -25.54
C THR A 1 5.73 -12.80 -24.58
N GLU A 2 4.96 -13.73 -24.04
CA GLU A 2 3.97 -13.44 -22.99
C GLU A 2 4.75 -12.89 -21.80
N VAL A 3 4.54 -11.61 -21.50
CA VAL A 3 4.92 -11.06 -20.21
C VAL A 3 3.92 -11.69 -19.25
N LYS A 4 4.35 -12.76 -18.59
CA LYS A 4 3.71 -13.26 -17.38
C LYS A 4 3.73 -12.11 -16.38
N GLU A 5 2.66 -11.32 -16.36
CA GLU A 5 2.21 -10.69 -15.13
C GLU A 5 1.84 -11.86 -14.22
N GLU A 6 2.85 -12.39 -13.52
CA GLU A 6 2.63 -13.06 -12.25
C GLU A 6 1.93 -12.01 -11.36
N GLN A 7 0.60 -11.95 -11.47
CA GLN A 7 -0.24 -11.66 -10.32
C GLN A 7 0.17 -12.72 -9.31
N GLU A 8 1.21 -12.44 -8.53
CA GLU A 8 1.41 -13.05 -7.23
C GLU A 8 0.01 -13.15 -6.63
N GLU A 9 -0.43 -14.37 -6.34
CA GLU A 9 -1.64 -14.60 -5.57
C GLU A 9 -1.46 -13.80 -4.29
N LYS A 10 -1.97 -12.57 -4.28
CA LYS A 10 -1.79 -11.61 -3.21
C LYS A 10 -2.45 -12.27 -2.01
N THR A 11 -1.64 -12.92 -1.19
CA THR A 11 -2.07 -13.45 0.09
C THR A 11 -2.62 -12.24 0.81
N GLY A 12 -3.93 -12.21 1.07
CA GLY A 12 -4.65 -11.02 1.53
C GLY A 12 -4.26 -10.56 2.94
N SER A 13 -3.01 -10.75 3.34
CA SER A 13 -2.40 -10.40 4.60
C SER A 13 -0.91 -10.12 4.38
N THR A 14 -0.42 -8.99 4.91
CA THR A 14 0.98 -8.56 4.85
C THR A 14 1.40 -7.91 6.17
N THR A 15 2.66 -7.48 6.30
CA THR A 15 3.13 -6.71 7.46
C THR A 15 3.21 -5.21 7.15
N ARG A 16 3.33 -4.38 8.18
CA ARG A 16 3.55 -2.93 8.04
C ARG A 16 4.74 -2.63 7.12
N ASP A 17 5.90 -3.25 7.40
CA ASP A 17 7.13 -3.01 6.65
C ASP A 17 7.04 -3.52 5.20
N ASP A 18 6.43 -4.69 5.00
CA ASP A 18 6.24 -5.25 3.65
C ASP A 18 5.27 -4.39 2.83
N ALA A 19 4.17 -3.92 3.42
CA ALA A 19 3.26 -3.00 2.76
C ALA A 19 3.95 -1.68 2.37
N TRP A 20 4.72 -1.08 3.29
CA TRP A 20 5.45 0.15 2.98
C TRP A 20 6.47 -0.04 1.85
N LYS A 21 7.23 -1.14 1.91
CA LYS A 21 8.21 -1.49 0.90
C LYS A 21 7.55 -1.67 -0.46
N TYR A 22 6.48 -2.47 -0.52
CA TYR A 22 5.76 -2.74 -1.76
C TYR A 22 5.22 -1.45 -2.40
N ILE A 23 4.58 -0.57 -1.63
CA ILE A 23 4.12 0.73 -2.13
C ILE A 23 5.29 1.56 -2.66
N SER A 24 6.40 1.62 -1.94
CA SER A 24 7.58 2.40 -2.33
C SER A 24 8.25 1.84 -3.60
N GLU A 25 8.15 0.53 -3.85
CA GLU A 25 8.64 -0.11 -5.08
C GLU A 25 7.72 0.17 -6.27
N GLN A 26 6.41 0.27 -6.04
CA GLN A 26 5.42 0.50 -7.10
C GLN A 26 5.24 1.99 -7.44
N ILE A 27 5.34 2.89 -6.45
CA ILE A 27 5.19 4.33 -6.63
C ILE A 27 6.57 4.99 -6.58
N PRO A 28 7.16 5.36 -7.73
CA PRO A 28 8.46 6.01 -7.74
C PRO A 28 8.38 7.41 -7.10
N GLU A 29 9.48 7.88 -6.49
CA GLU A 29 9.55 9.22 -5.89
C GLU A 29 9.22 10.36 -6.86
N ALA A 30 9.40 10.13 -8.17
CA ALA A 30 9.02 11.07 -9.22
C ALA A 30 7.50 11.24 -9.38
N ALA A 31 6.72 10.22 -8.98
CA ALA A 31 5.26 10.26 -8.98
C ALA A 31 4.70 10.76 -7.64
N LEU A 32 5.29 10.31 -6.53
CA LEU A 32 4.87 10.72 -5.18
C LEU A 32 6.08 10.78 -4.25
N SER A 33 6.34 11.94 -3.65
CA SER A 33 7.47 12.10 -2.72
C SER A 33 7.25 11.22 -1.47
N THR A 34 8.31 10.79 -0.77
CA THR A 34 8.17 10.02 0.49
C THR A 34 7.27 10.70 1.53
N LYS A 35 7.29 12.04 1.59
CA LYS A 35 6.41 12.82 2.48
C LYS A 35 4.93 12.70 2.08
N GLU A 36 4.64 12.75 0.79
CA GLU A 36 3.29 12.60 0.26
C GLU A 36 2.81 11.15 0.42
N LEU A 37 3.71 10.17 0.24
CA LEU A 37 3.47 8.76 0.54
C LEU A 37 3.11 8.54 2.01
N ALA A 38 3.82 9.18 2.95
CA ALA A 38 3.50 9.12 4.37
C ALA A 38 2.12 9.72 4.69
N VAL A 39 1.70 10.78 3.98
CA VAL A 39 0.36 11.34 4.11
C VAL A 39 -0.70 10.39 3.54
N ALA A 40 -0.43 9.78 2.37
CA ALA A 40 -1.33 8.78 1.78
C ALA A 40 -1.47 7.56 2.69
N TRP A 41 -0.37 7.13 3.32
CA TRP A 41 -0.32 6.07 4.31
C TRP A 41 -1.22 6.33 5.51
N SER A 42 -1.06 7.48 6.19
CA SER A 42 -1.94 7.82 7.31
C SER A 42 -3.41 7.91 6.88
N LYS A 43 -3.71 8.51 5.73
CA LYS A 43 -5.08 8.59 5.21
C LYS A 43 -5.69 7.22 4.90
N ALA A 44 -4.89 6.30 4.38
CA ALA A 44 -5.34 4.94 4.09
C ALA A 44 -5.63 4.17 5.38
N ILE A 45 -4.77 4.31 6.40
CA ILE A 45 -5.02 3.74 7.72
C ILE A 45 -6.32 4.31 8.32
N GLU A 46 -6.50 5.63 8.29
CA GLU A 46 -7.74 6.26 8.79
C GLU A 46 -8.99 5.77 8.04
N LYS A 47 -8.90 5.52 6.72
CA LYS A 47 -10.01 5.00 5.92
C LYS A 47 -10.35 3.54 6.23
N ILE A 48 -9.33 2.69 6.41
CA ILE A 48 -9.50 1.23 6.61
C ILE A 48 -9.80 0.90 8.07
N HIS A 49 -9.00 1.42 9.00
CA HIS A 49 -9.07 1.10 10.41
C HIS A 49 -10.03 2.04 11.19
N GLY A 50 -10.34 3.21 10.64
CA GLY A 50 -11.21 4.20 11.29
C GLY A 50 -10.50 5.06 12.36
N GLY A 51 -9.17 4.98 12.45
CA GLY A 51 -8.33 5.76 13.37
C GLY A 51 -6.92 5.96 12.81
N PRO A 52 -6.11 6.83 13.42
CA PRO A 52 -4.75 7.13 12.95
C PRO A 52 -3.70 6.10 13.42
N ASP A 53 -4.08 5.22 14.34
CA ASP A 53 -3.17 4.26 14.98
C ASP A 53 -2.82 3.10 14.04
N ASP A 54 -1.52 2.91 13.81
CA ASP A 54 -0.99 1.81 13.00
C ASP A 54 -0.72 0.52 13.80
N ASP A 55 -0.60 0.63 15.13
CA ASP A 55 -0.20 -0.48 16.02
C ASP A 55 -1.26 -1.59 16.14
N THR A 56 -2.51 -1.33 15.77
CA THR A 56 -3.64 -2.26 15.90
C THR A 56 -4.05 -2.91 14.58
N LEU A 57 -3.40 -2.54 13.46
CA LEU A 57 -3.77 -3.08 12.15
C LEU A 57 -3.36 -4.55 12.04
N THR A 58 -4.32 -5.34 11.61
CA THR A 58 -4.10 -6.72 11.20
C THR A 58 -3.36 -6.79 9.87
N GLY A 59 -2.79 -7.95 9.55
CA GLY A 59 -2.11 -8.11 8.27
C GLY A 59 -3.03 -7.91 7.06
N GLU A 60 -4.32 -8.23 7.19
CA GLU A 60 -5.33 -7.97 6.15
C GLU A 60 -5.59 -6.48 5.97
N GLU A 61 -5.63 -5.71 7.05
CA GLU A 61 -5.76 -4.25 6.95
C GLU A 61 -4.50 -3.63 6.34
N TRP A 62 -3.31 -4.12 6.67
CA TRP A 62 -2.08 -3.70 6.00
C TRP A 62 -2.11 -3.97 4.50
N PHE A 63 -2.68 -5.12 4.13
CA PHE A 63 -2.84 -5.50 2.74
C PHE A 63 -3.83 -4.56 2.03
N GLN A 64 -4.93 -4.19 2.68
CA GLN A 64 -5.88 -3.21 2.15
C GLN A 64 -5.29 -1.80 2.04
N VAL A 65 -4.45 -1.39 3.01
CA VAL A 65 -3.76 -0.09 2.99
C VAL A 65 -2.86 0.03 1.75
N GLN A 66 -2.03 -0.98 1.46
CA GLN A 66 -1.17 -0.93 0.26
C GLN A 66 -1.97 -0.92 -1.04
N GLU A 67 -3.04 -1.71 -1.13
CA GLU A 67 -3.90 -1.80 -2.31
C GLU A 67 -4.56 -0.45 -2.60
N LEU A 68 -5.06 0.21 -1.55
CA LEU A 68 -5.70 1.51 -1.66
C LEU A 68 -4.71 2.58 -2.15
N ILE A 69 -3.52 2.65 -1.57
CA ILE A 69 -2.52 3.66 -1.93
C ILE A 69 -2.04 3.46 -3.37
N ILE A 70 -1.79 2.21 -3.77
CA ILE A 70 -1.40 1.87 -5.14
C ILE A 70 -2.52 2.23 -6.12
N SER A 71 -3.76 1.84 -5.85
CA SER A 71 -4.91 2.14 -6.72
C SER A 71 -5.19 3.64 -6.84
N GLU A 72 -4.89 4.45 -5.83
CA GLU A 72 -5.12 5.90 -5.88
C GLU A 72 -3.98 6.65 -6.61
N ASN A 73 -2.79 6.05 -6.76
CA ASN A 73 -1.60 6.75 -7.24
C ASN A 73 -0.94 6.16 -8.50
N ILE A 74 -1.32 4.96 -8.93
CA ILE A 74 -0.86 4.36 -10.20
C ILE A 74 -2.00 4.44 -11.22
N PRO A 75 -1.90 5.26 -12.28
CA PRO A 75 -2.87 5.27 -13.35
C PRO A 75 -2.76 3.98 -14.18
N PHE A 76 -3.88 3.29 -14.37
CA PHE A 76 -4.02 2.13 -15.28
C PHE A 76 -3.80 2.51 -16.75
#